data_AF-A0A8S3JUE9-F1
#
_entry.id   AF-A0A8S3JUE9-F1
#
_cell.length_a   1.000
_cell.length_b   1.000
_cell.length_c   1.000
_cell.angle_alpha   90.00
_cell.angle_beta   90.00
_cell.angle_gamma   90.00
#
_symmetry.space_group_name_H-M   'P 1'
#
loop_
_entity.id
_entity.type
_entity.pdbx_description
1 polymer ?
#
loop_
_entity_poly.entity_id
_entity_poly.type
_entity_poly.pdbx_seq_one_letter_code
_entity_poly.pdbx_strand_id
1 'polypeptide(L)'
;MKRLFLLVFLIVCQTNDDDDDSYQITLMSYNVMLLPSILVFERDQITRAHLLTKAKFLRTSDILCLQEVFQKRPSSILLSALAETYPYSTPVLGDEDDKNEWNEIWNCHISSSPLKFVSGGVTILSKWPIAYAVEYFYKHACSAHSFVRTGFVYAKILYGHNKYP
;
A
#
# COMPACT_ATOMS: atom_id res chain seq x y z
N MET A 1 -45.59 63.71 -19.99
CA MET A 1 -45.66 62.72 -18.89
C MET A 1 -44.40 61.85 -18.96
N LYS A 2 -43.43 62.04 -18.06
CA LYS A 2 -42.18 61.26 -18.05
C LYS A 2 -42.41 59.97 -17.26
N ARG A 3 -42.25 58.80 -17.90
CA ARG A 3 -42.30 57.51 -17.23
C ARG A 3 -40.91 57.18 -16.68
N LEU A 4 -40.81 57.09 -15.36
CA LEU A 4 -39.62 56.65 -14.64
C LEU A 4 -39.60 55.12 -14.66
N PHE A 5 -38.61 54.51 -15.30
CA PHE A 5 -38.35 53.07 -15.19
C PHE A 5 -37.32 52.85 -14.09
N LEU A 6 -37.73 52.19 -13.01
CA LEU A 6 -36.84 51.77 -11.94
C LEU A 6 -36.26 50.40 -12.30
N LEU A 7 -34.99 50.36 -12.67
CA LEU A 7 -34.26 49.10 -12.87
C LEU A 7 -33.65 48.68 -11.53
N VAL A 8 -34.21 47.66 -10.90
CA VAL A 8 -33.64 47.07 -9.69
C VAL A 8 -32.61 46.03 -10.14
N PHE A 9 -31.33 46.35 -10.00
CA PHE A 9 -30.26 45.36 -10.09
C PHE A 9 -30.24 44.56 -8.79
N LEU A 10 -30.84 43.37 -8.80
CA LEU A 10 -30.57 42.34 -7.81
C LEU A 10 -29.17 41.80 -8.10
N ILE A 11 -28.19 42.28 -7.34
CA ILE A 11 -26.88 41.64 -7.26
C ILE A 11 -27.09 40.34 -6.48
N VAL A 12 -27.34 39.25 -7.20
CA VAL A 12 -27.24 37.91 -6.64
C VAL A 12 -25.74 37.64 -6.50
N CYS A 13 -25.22 37.79 -5.29
CA CYS A 13 -23.91 37.26 -4.96
C CYS A 13 -24.06 35.73 -4.91
N GLN A 14 -23.79 35.06 -6.03
CA GLN A 14 -23.55 33.62 -5.97
C GLN A 14 -22.23 33.47 -5.21
N THR A 15 -22.29 32.85 -4.03
CA THR A 15 -21.10 32.18 -3.53
C THR A 15 -20.86 31.07 -4.55
N ASN A 16 -19.74 31.14 -5.26
CA ASN A 16 -19.16 29.89 -5.72
C ASN A 16 -18.90 29.16 -4.41
N ASP A 17 -19.73 28.18 -4.10
CA ASP A 17 -19.29 27.08 -3.26
C ASP A 17 -18.16 26.48 -4.08
N ASP A 18 -16.95 27.02 -3.90
CA ASP A 18 -15.73 26.35 -4.26
C ASP A 18 -15.82 25.06 -3.44
N ASP A 19 -16.36 24.00 -4.06
CA ASP A 19 -16.28 22.64 -3.57
C ASP A 19 -14.86 22.49 -3.04
N ASP A 20 -14.75 22.21 -1.74
CA ASP A 20 -13.51 21.81 -1.12
C ASP A 20 -13.06 20.54 -1.85
N ASP A 21 -12.31 20.75 -2.94
CA ASP A 21 -11.68 19.77 -3.80
C ASP A 21 -10.52 19.14 -3.01
N SER A 22 -10.76 18.80 -1.74
CA SER A 22 -9.86 18.05 -0.89
C SER A 22 -9.82 16.65 -1.47
N TYR A 23 -8.86 16.43 -2.36
CA TYR A 23 -8.53 15.10 -2.85
C TYR A 23 -8.16 14.21 -1.64
N GLN A 24 -9.16 13.49 -1.13
CA GLN A 24 -8.98 12.58 -0.01
C GLN A 24 -8.33 11.31 -0.51
N ILE A 25 -7.05 11.13 -0.17
CA ILE A 25 -6.36 9.87 -0.40
C ILE A 25 -6.90 8.80 0.54
N THR A 26 -7.24 7.63 -0.01
CA THR A 26 -7.77 6.52 0.76
C THR A 26 -6.72 5.43 0.96
N LEU A 27 -6.60 4.94 2.20
CA LEU A 27 -5.64 3.89 2.56
C LEU A 27 -6.36 2.74 3.27
N MET A 28 -6.01 1.52 2.87
CA MET A 28 -6.40 0.30 3.58
C MET A 28 -5.15 -0.41 4.08
N SER A 29 -5.17 -0.85 5.33
CA SER A 29 -4.19 -1.82 5.85
C SER A 29 -4.91 -3.13 6.16
N TYR A 30 -4.40 -4.23 5.64
CA TYR A 30 -5.03 -5.53 5.81
C TYR A 30 -3.99 -6.64 6.01
N ASN A 31 -4.10 -7.34 7.12
CA ASN A 31 -3.34 -8.55 7.38
C ASN A 31 -4.03 -9.74 6.70
N VAL A 32 -3.36 -10.34 5.71
CA VAL A 32 -3.92 -11.43 4.91
C VAL A 32 -3.70 -12.81 5.52
N MET A 33 -2.90 -12.90 6.59
CA MET A 33 -2.58 -14.13 7.30
C MET A 33 -2.08 -15.23 6.33
N LEU A 34 -1.21 -14.88 5.38
CA LEU A 34 -0.51 -15.85 4.52
C LEU A 34 0.74 -16.35 5.26
N LEU A 35 0.51 -17.05 6.37
CA LEU A 35 1.49 -17.45 7.38
C LEU A 35 2.66 -18.24 6.77
N PRO A 36 3.87 -18.19 7.36
CA PRO A 36 5.04 -18.90 6.83
C PRO A 36 4.83 -20.42 6.77
N SER A 37 5.51 -21.09 5.83
CA SER A 37 5.37 -22.54 5.58
C SER A 37 5.78 -23.43 6.76
N ILE A 38 6.60 -22.89 7.68
CA ILE A 38 6.97 -23.59 8.92
C ILE A 38 5.80 -23.73 9.92
N LEU A 39 4.75 -22.92 9.78
CA LEU A 39 3.61 -22.92 10.70
C LEU A 39 2.37 -23.62 10.13
N VAL A 40 2.19 -23.59 8.80
CA VAL A 40 0.95 -24.04 8.15
C VAL A 40 1.21 -24.68 6.80
N PHE A 41 0.35 -25.61 6.41
CA PHE A 41 0.37 -26.20 5.07
C PHE A 41 0.04 -25.16 4.00
N GLU A 42 0.83 -25.16 2.92
CA GLU A 42 0.69 -24.22 1.80
C GLU A 42 -0.70 -24.31 1.14
N ARG A 43 -1.32 -25.49 1.09
CA ARG A 43 -2.62 -25.72 0.44
C ARG A 43 -3.70 -24.74 0.93
N ASP A 44 -3.83 -24.57 2.24
CA ASP A 44 -4.86 -23.72 2.82
C ASP A 44 -4.57 -22.24 2.56
N GLN A 45 -3.30 -21.87 2.46
CA GLN A 45 -2.85 -20.53 2.13
C GLN A 45 -3.12 -20.20 0.65
N ILE A 46 -2.91 -21.15 -0.26
CA ILE A 46 -3.30 -21.05 -1.68
C ILE A 46 -4.81 -20.85 -1.80
N THR A 47 -5.61 -21.64 -1.08
CA THR A 47 -7.07 -21.47 -1.07
C THR A 47 -7.45 -20.07 -0.59
N ARG A 48 -6.85 -19.58 0.51
CA ARG A 48 -7.09 -18.22 1.00
C ARG A 48 -6.69 -17.16 -0.04
N ALA A 49 -5.52 -17.29 -0.66
CA ALA A 49 -5.07 -16.36 -1.70
C ALA A 49 -6.09 -16.27 -2.85
N HIS A 50 -6.60 -17.40 -3.35
CA HIS A 50 -7.65 -17.42 -4.38
C HIS A 50 -9.00 -16.86 -3.94
N LEU A 51 -9.34 -16.91 -2.65
CA LEU A 51 -10.53 -16.25 -2.12
C LEU A 51 -10.31 -14.73 -2.05
N LEU A 52 -9.13 -14.30 -1.61
CA LEU A 52 -8.75 -12.88 -1.53
C LEU A 52 -8.69 -12.24 -2.92
N THR A 53 -8.29 -12.95 -3.98
CA THR A 53 -8.31 -12.36 -5.34
C THR A 53 -9.72 -11.92 -5.79
N LYS A 54 -10.77 -12.56 -5.24
CA LYS A 54 -12.18 -12.27 -5.50
C LYS A 54 -12.77 -11.22 -4.55
N ALA A 55 -12.03 -10.83 -3.51
CA ALA A 55 -12.50 -9.92 -2.48
C ALA A 55 -12.50 -8.48 -2.99
N LYS A 56 -13.69 -7.95 -3.30
CA LYS A 56 -13.84 -6.59 -3.84
C LYS A 56 -13.32 -5.49 -2.90
N PHE A 57 -13.38 -5.72 -1.59
CA PHE A 57 -12.94 -4.73 -0.61
C PHE A 57 -11.44 -4.41 -0.70
N LEU A 58 -10.61 -5.34 -1.21
CA LEU A 58 -9.19 -5.10 -1.41
C LEU A 58 -8.89 -4.12 -2.56
N ARG A 59 -9.90 -3.63 -3.29
CA ARG A 59 -9.72 -2.76 -4.47
C ARG A 59 -10.30 -1.36 -4.28
N THR A 60 -10.77 -1.04 -3.08
CA THR A 60 -11.54 0.19 -2.83
C THR A 60 -10.65 1.39 -2.51
N SER A 61 -9.44 1.19 -1.99
CA SER A 61 -8.53 2.27 -1.60
C SER A 61 -7.55 2.68 -2.71
N ASP A 62 -6.94 3.87 -2.61
CA ASP A 62 -5.82 4.31 -3.45
C ASP A 62 -4.52 3.57 -3.12
N ILE A 63 -4.34 3.27 -1.83
CA ILE A 63 -3.17 2.59 -1.29
C ILE A 63 -3.65 1.38 -0.48
N LEU A 64 -3.01 0.24 -0.68
CA LEU A 64 -3.27 -0.99 0.04
C LEU A 64 -1.96 -1.50 0.67
N CYS A 65 -1.91 -1.50 1.99
CA CYS A 65 -0.81 -2.07 2.76
C CYS A 65 -1.18 -3.49 3.18
N LEU A 66 -0.42 -4.48 2.71
CA LEU A 66 -0.63 -5.88 3.12
C LEU A 66 0.39 -6.30 4.17
N GLN A 67 -0.08 -7.05 5.17
CA GLN A 67 0.76 -7.71 6.17
C GLN A 67 0.59 -9.22 6.12
N GLU A 68 1.62 -9.93 6.58
CA GLU A 68 1.73 -11.39 6.59
C GLU A 68 1.65 -12.04 5.20
N VAL A 69 2.23 -11.41 4.18
CA VAL A 69 2.46 -12.02 2.85
C VAL A 69 3.76 -12.85 2.84
N PHE A 70 3.86 -13.87 3.69
CA PHE A 70 5.14 -14.56 3.91
C PHE A 70 5.49 -15.62 2.85
N GLN A 71 4.51 -16.43 2.41
CA GLN A 71 4.78 -17.51 1.47
C GLN A 71 4.80 -16.98 0.03
N LYS A 72 5.89 -17.25 -0.72
CA LYS A 72 6.08 -16.77 -2.09
C LYS A 72 4.92 -17.12 -3.02
N ARG A 73 4.46 -18.38 -3.04
CA ARG A 73 3.43 -18.83 -3.98
C ARG A 73 2.03 -18.26 -3.68
N PRO A 74 1.45 -18.40 -2.47
CA PRO A 74 0.19 -17.73 -2.13
C PRO A 74 0.24 -16.21 -2.32
N SER A 75 1.36 -15.57 -1.93
CA SER A 75 1.51 -14.12 -2.08
C SER A 75 1.57 -13.72 -3.55
N SER A 76 2.32 -14.44 -4.39
CA SER A 76 2.36 -14.20 -5.83
C SER A 76 0.98 -14.32 -6.49
N ILE A 77 0.16 -15.31 -6.11
CA ILE A 77 -1.23 -15.44 -6.59
C ILE A 77 -2.04 -14.17 -6.25
N LEU A 78 -1.94 -13.70 -5.01
CA LEU A 78 -2.69 -12.52 -4.55
C LEU A 78 -2.18 -11.23 -5.21
N LEU A 79 -0.88 -10.97 -5.15
CA LEU A 79 -0.25 -9.75 -5.64
C LEU A 79 -0.41 -9.62 -7.16
N SER A 80 -0.24 -10.71 -7.92
CA SER A 80 -0.45 -10.69 -9.38
C SER A 80 -1.90 -10.35 -9.74
N ALA A 81 -2.88 -10.83 -8.97
CA ALA A 81 -4.28 -10.49 -9.21
C ALA A 81 -4.64 -9.05 -8.79
N LEU A 82 -3.90 -8.47 -7.84
CA LEU A 82 -4.10 -7.09 -7.40
C LEU A 82 -3.39 -6.08 -8.32
N ALA A 83 -2.38 -6.50 -9.09
CA ALA A 83 -1.62 -5.65 -10.00
C ALA A 83 -2.48 -4.93 -11.06
N GLU A 84 -3.62 -5.51 -11.46
CA GLU A 84 -4.58 -4.83 -12.36
C GLU A 84 -5.14 -3.55 -11.73
N THR A 85 -5.38 -3.55 -10.42
CA THR A 85 -5.89 -2.38 -9.68
C THR A 85 -4.75 -1.52 -9.15
N TYR A 86 -3.66 -2.13 -8.71
CA TYR A 86 -2.52 -1.46 -8.10
C TYR A 86 -1.25 -1.76 -8.91
N PRO A 87 -1.00 -1.02 -10.01
CA PRO A 87 0.11 -1.29 -10.90
C PRO A 87 1.48 -0.95 -10.29
N TYR A 88 1.52 -0.25 -9.16
CA TYR A 88 2.75 0.11 -8.46
C TYR A 88 2.80 -0.61 -7.11
N SER A 89 3.89 -1.29 -6.81
CA SER A 89 4.07 -1.98 -5.54
C SER A 89 5.51 -1.91 -5.07
N THR A 90 5.72 -1.93 -3.77
CA THR A 90 7.04 -2.22 -3.19
C THR A 90 7.31 -3.71 -3.23
N PRO A 91 8.58 -4.14 -3.17
CA PRO A 91 8.91 -5.51 -2.83
C PRO A 91 8.31 -5.93 -1.47
N VAL A 92 8.35 -7.23 -1.19
CA VAL A 92 8.02 -7.73 0.14
C VAL A 92 9.20 -7.46 1.07
N LEU A 93 8.95 -6.76 2.17
CA LEU A 93 9.94 -6.45 3.21
C LEU A 93 10.77 -7.69 3.56
N GLY A 94 12.09 -7.59 3.43
CA GLY A 94 13.00 -8.69 3.73
C GLY A 94 12.78 -9.94 2.88
N ASP A 95 12.28 -9.85 1.65
CA ASP A 95 12.58 -10.90 0.67
C ASP A 95 14.01 -10.69 0.15
N GLU A 96 14.82 -11.74 0.15
CA GLU A 96 16.21 -11.63 -0.30
C GLU A 96 16.30 -11.55 -1.82
N ASP A 97 15.31 -12.08 -2.54
CA ASP A 97 15.30 -12.05 -4.01
C ASP A 97 15.14 -10.63 -4.55
N ASP A 98 14.44 -9.76 -3.80
CA ASP A 98 14.07 -8.41 -4.24
C ASP A 98 14.95 -7.32 -3.60
N LYS A 99 16.03 -7.70 -2.93
CA LYS A 99 16.89 -6.77 -2.16
C LYS A 99 17.40 -5.59 -2.99
N ASN A 100 17.67 -5.81 -4.27
CA ASN A 100 18.19 -4.78 -5.17
C ASN A 100 17.11 -3.85 -5.75
N GLU A 101 15.84 -4.10 -5.46
CA GLU A 101 14.71 -3.29 -5.93
C GLU A 101 14.39 -2.11 -4.99
N TRP A 102 14.90 -2.13 -3.75
CA TRP A 102 14.74 -1.04 -2.79
C TRP A 102 15.65 0.14 -3.12
N ASN A 103 15.16 1.37 -2.89
CA ASN A 103 16.01 2.55 -3.01
C ASN A 103 17.00 2.65 -1.84
N GLU A 104 16.55 2.30 -0.62
CA GLU A 104 17.41 2.17 0.55
C GLU A 104 17.00 1.00 1.44
N ILE A 105 17.99 0.44 2.14
CA ILE A 105 17.81 -0.64 3.12
C ILE A 105 18.43 -0.21 4.44
N TRP A 106 17.62 -0.03 5.46
CA TRP A 106 18.05 0.43 6.77
C TRP A 106 18.19 -0.72 7.75
N ASN A 107 19.26 -0.68 8.56
CA ASN A 107 19.64 -1.75 9.48
C ASN A 107 19.83 -3.12 8.81
N CYS A 108 20.37 -3.16 7.59
CA CYS A 108 20.58 -4.40 6.81
C CYS A 108 21.44 -5.47 7.53
N HIS A 109 22.30 -5.07 8.48
CA HIS A 109 23.07 -6.00 9.29
C HIS A 109 22.19 -6.93 10.15
N ILE A 110 20.96 -6.50 10.48
CA ILE A 110 20.00 -7.28 11.26
C ILE A 110 19.37 -8.36 10.40
N SER A 111 18.96 -8.03 9.18
CA SER A 111 18.39 -9.00 8.24
C SER A 111 19.41 -10.04 7.79
N SER A 112 20.70 -9.68 7.78
CA SER A 112 21.80 -10.55 7.37
C SER A 112 22.16 -11.64 8.40
N SER A 113 21.47 -11.72 9.55
CA SER A 113 21.68 -12.79 10.52
C SER A 113 21.22 -14.14 9.95
N PRO A 114 21.99 -15.24 10.09
CA PRO A 114 21.57 -16.56 9.60
C PRO A 114 20.33 -17.12 10.30
N LEU A 115 19.99 -16.56 11.47
CA LEU A 115 18.75 -16.91 12.19
C LEU A 115 17.51 -16.27 11.53
N LYS A 116 17.68 -15.26 10.66
CA LYS A 116 16.60 -14.53 10.01
C LYS A 116 16.37 -15.10 8.61
N PHE A 117 15.42 -16.01 8.46
CA PHE A 117 15.13 -16.70 7.19
C PHE A 117 13.69 -16.54 6.71
N VAL A 118 12.82 -15.91 7.50
CA VAL A 118 11.45 -15.55 7.10
C VAL A 118 11.41 -14.07 6.73
N SER A 119 10.80 -13.72 5.60
CA SER A 119 10.60 -12.32 5.20
C SER A 119 9.75 -11.56 6.22
N GLY A 120 9.80 -10.23 6.20
CA GLY A 120 8.95 -9.40 7.06
C GLY A 120 7.48 -9.42 6.67
N GLY A 121 7.15 -9.86 5.44
CA GLY A 121 5.78 -10.08 5.00
C GLY A 121 4.95 -8.81 4.89
N VAL A 122 5.58 -7.66 4.63
CA VAL A 122 4.92 -6.36 4.45
C VAL A 122 5.17 -5.86 3.04
N THR A 123 4.13 -5.39 2.35
CA THR A 123 4.24 -4.71 1.05
C THR A 123 3.19 -3.61 0.94
N ILE A 124 3.50 -2.57 0.16
CA ILE A 124 2.58 -1.48 -0.16
C ILE A 124 2.25 -1.56 -1.65
N LEU A 125 0.96 -1.58 -1.97
CA LEU A 125 0.44 -1.49 -3.33
C LEU A 125 -0.26 -0.15 -3.51
N SER A 126 -0.14 0.45 -4.69
CA SER A 126 -0.68 1.77 -4.99
C SER A 126 -1.24 1.87 -6.41
N LYS A 127 -2.33 2.63 -6.55
CA LYS A 127 -2.85 3.10 -7.84
C LYS A 127 -1.95 4.15 -8.47
N TRP A 128 -1.08 4.77 -7.67
CA TRP A 128 -0.24 5.91 -8.03
C TRP A 128 1.24 5.54 -8.00
N PRO A 129 2.10 6.18 -8.82
CA PRO A 129 3.52 5.85 -8.89
C PRO A 129 4.24 5.96 -7.53
N ILE A 130 5.07 4.96 -7.22
CA ILE A 130 5.97 4.99 -6.06
C ILE A 130 7.32 5.53 -6.55
N ALA A 131 7.68 6.75 -6.13
CA ALA A 131 8.94 7.39 -6.51
C ALA A 131 10.11 6.98 -5.63
N TYR A 132 9.83 6.48 -4.44
CA TYR A 132 10.85 6.08 -3.47
C TYR A 132 10.32 5.01 -2.53
N ALA A 133 11.11 4.00 -2.24
CA ALA A 133 10.77 2.91 -1.34
C ALA A 133 11.97 2.56 -0.44
N VAL A 134 11.71 2.45 0.86
CA VAL A 134 12.73 2.05 1.86
C VAL A 134 12.20 0.87 2.64
N GLU A 135 13.04 -0.15 2.81
CA GLU A 135 12.82 -1.17 3.83
C GLU A 135 13.65 -0.88 5.08
N TYR A 136 13.03 -1.01 6.25
CA TYR A 136 13.68 -0.80 7.53
C TYR A 136 13.51 -2.02 8.42
N PHE A 137 14.60 -2.56 8.96
CA PHE A 137 14.54 -3.66 9.92
C PHE A 137 14.54 -3.15 11.37
N TYR A 138 13.62 -3.68 12.20
CA TYR A 138 13.58 -3.33 13.62
C TYR A 138 14.84 -3.83 14.35
N LYS A 139 15.39 -2.97 15.24
CA LYS A 139 16.59 -3.28 16.03
C LYS A 139 16.40 -4.41 17.02
N HIS A 140 15.18 -4.57 17.50
CA HIS A 140 14.82 -5.55 18.52
C HIS A 140 13.59 -6.30 18.06
N ALA A 141 13.62 -7.62 18.22
CA ALA A 141 12.49 -8.50 18.02
C ALA A 141 12.39 -9.43 19.25
N CYS A 142 11.17 -9.82 19.63
CA CYS A 142 10.94 -10.74 20.72
C CYS A 142 10.30 -12.05 20.20
N SER A 143 10.51 -13.14 20.95
CA SER A 143 9.81 -14.42 20.74
C SER A 143 9.97 -14.96 19.30
N ALA A 144 8.89 -15.48 18.71
CA ALA A 144 8.84 -16.06 17.36
C ALA A 144 9.30 -15.11 16.23
N HIS A 145 9.34 -13.78 16.48
CA HIS A 145 9.86 -12.82 15.49
C HIS A 145 11.40 -12.82 15.40
N SER A 146 12.09 -13.62 16.22
CA SER A 146 13.54 -13.78 16.14
C SER A 146 13.99 -14.32 14.78
N PHE A 147 13.16 -15.12 14.11
CA PHE A 147 13.45 -15.69 12.78
C PHE A 147 12.93 -14.88 11.60
N VAL A 148 12.17 -13.82 11.89
CA VAL A 148 11.47 -12.98 10.91
C VAL A 148 12.24 -11.68 10.70
N ARG A 149 12.46 -11.28 9.46
CA ARG A 149 13.01 -9.96 9.07
C ARG A 149 11.97 -8.85 9.25
N THR A 150 11.52 -8.68 10.49
CA THR A 150 10.47 -7.73 10.88
C THR A 150 10.95 -6.28 10.78
N GLY A 151 10.02 -5.38 10.47
CA GLY A 151 10.34 -4.03 10.11
C GLY A 151 9.12 -3.24 9.62
N PHE A 152 9.38 -2.19 8.86
CA PHE A 152 8.37 -1.44 8.13
C PHE A 152 8.84 -1.09 6.72
N VAL A 153 7.88 -0.75 5.87
CA VAL A 153 8.10 -0.22 4.53
C VAL A 153 7.69 1.25 4.51
N TYR A 154 8.55 2.10 3.98
CA TYR A 154 8.24 3.49 3.64
C TYR A 154 8.09 3.61 2.12
N ALA A 155 7.06 4.32 1.66
CA ALA A 155 6.85 4.61 0.25
C ALA A 155 6.50 6.10 0.04
N LYS A 156 7.21 6.76 -0.87
CA LYS A 156 6.90 8.10 -1.37
C LYS A 156 6.03 7.97 -2.62
N ILE A 157 4.76 8.34 -2.51
CA ILE A 157 3.76 8.16 -3.57
C ILE A 157 3.48 9.50 -4.25
N LEU A 158 3.47 9.49 -5.58
CA LEU A 158 3.15 10.64 -6.42
C LEU A 158 1.63 10.73 -6.65
N TYR A 159 0.93 11.37 -5.74
CA TYR A 159 -0.53 11.50 -5.78
C TYR A 159 -0.97 12.78 -6.51
N GLY A 160 -2.00 12.68 -7.36
CA GLY A 160 -2.66 13.86 -7.94
C GLY A 160 -1.85 14.65 -8.97
N HIS A 161 -0.86 14.04 -9.65
CA HIS A 161 -0.13 14.70 -10.74
C HIS A 161 -1.00 14.89 -12.00
N ASN A 162 -1.92 15.85 -11.87
CA ASN A 162 -2.47 16.79 -12.85
C ASN A 162 -2.91 18.04 -12.04
N LYS A 163 -1.95 18.78 -11.46
CA LYS A 163 -2.11 20.20 -11.07
C LYS A 163 -0.71 20.78 -10.79
N TYR A 164 -0.37 21.77 -11.62
CA TYR A 164 0.84 22.60 -11.70
C TYR A 164 1.90 22.25 -12.76
N PRO A 165 2.38 23.29 -13.48
CA PRO A 165 2.47 23.36 -14.94
C PRO A 165 3.75 22.77 -15.55
#